data_AF-A0A965ZE38-F1
#
_entry.id   AF-A0A965ZE38-F1
#
_cell.length_a   1.000
_cell.length_b   1.000
_cell.length_c   1.000
_cell.angle_alpha   90.00
_cell.angle_beta   90.00
_cell.angle_gamma   90.00
#
_symmetry.space_group_name_H-M   'P 1'
#
loop_
_entity.id
_entity.type
_entity.pdbx_description
1 polymer ?
#
loop_
_entity_poly.entity_id
_entity_poly.type
_entity_poly.pdbx_seq_one_letter_code
_entity_poly.pdbx_strand_id
1 'polypeptide(L)'
;MQEIKPVERKRSKDSNELLRTFSAFFKEPSTMRMVEVQTGILRPNICRYVARLQKSGKIKLIKFGHCPYTKHIAGFYSTNPAFEGKAQIGLQYGLF
;
A
#
# COMPACT_ATOMS: atom_id res chain seq x y z
N MET A 1 -21.63 -28.86 -7.84
CA MET A 1 -21.89 -27.97 -6.69
C MET A 1 -20.75 -28.21 -5.70
N GLN A 2 -19.69 -27.41 -5.71
CA GLN A 2 -18.59 -27.60 -4.76
C GLN A 2 -18.92 -26.86 -3.47
N GLU A 3 -18.91 -27.58 -2.35
CA GLU A 3 -19.09 -27.03 -1.01
C GLU A 3 -18.00 -26.02 -0.70
N ILE A 4 -18.41 -24.76 -0.60
CA ILE A 4 -17.64 -23.67 0.00
C ILE A 4 -17.54 -23.93 1.50
N LYS A 5 -16.45 -24.59 1.93
CA LYS A 5 -16.11 -24.72 3.35
C LYS A 5 -15.94 -23.32 3.97
N PRO A 6 -16.49 -23.04 5.16
CA PRO A 6 -16.31 -21.77 5.82
C PRO A 6 -14.82 -21.53 6.09
N VAL A 7 -14.27 -20.45 5.53
CA VAL A 7 -12.87 -20.06 5.75
C VAL A 7 -12.72 -19.63 7.21
N GLU A 8 -12.19 -20.52 8.05
CA GLU A 8 -11.80 -20.21 9.42
C GLU A 8 -10.82 -19.03 9.43
N ARG A 9 -11.27 -17.89 9.97
CA ARG A 9 -10.43 -16.69 10.13
C ARG A 9 -9.45 -16.91 11.29
N LYS A 10 -8.28 -17.50 11.00
CA LYS A 10 -7.13 -17.52 11.93
C LYS A 10 -6.67 -16.08 12.22
N ARG A 11 -7.16 -15.52 13.32
CA ARG A 11 -7.03 -14.12 13.76
C ARG A 11 -5.59 -13.69 14.10
N SER A 12 -4.64 -14.61 14.18
CA SER A 12 -3.27 -14.37 14.68
C SER A 12 -2.24 -14.03 13.60
N LYS A 13 -2.46 -14.37 12.33
CA LYS A 13 -1.47 -14.18 11.25
C LYS A 13 -1.44 -12.73 10.72
N ASP A 14 -2.56 -12.03 10.81
CA ASP A 14 -2.76 -10.69 10.24
C ASP A 14 -1.80 -9.62 10.77
N SER A 15 -1.43 -9.69 12.06
CA SER A 15 -0.58 -8.66 12.68
C SER A 15 0.85 -8.68 12.15
N ASN A 16 1.40 -9.86 11.84
CA ASN A 16 2.75 -10.00 11.32
C ASN A 16 2.82 -9.56 9.84
N GLU A 17 1.84 -9.98 9.04
CA GLU A 17 1.75 -9.54 7.63
C GLU A 17 1.53 -8.03 7.50
N LEU A 18 0.71 -7.43 8.38
CA LEU A 18 0.54 -5.99 8.47
C LEU A 18 1.84 -5.27 8.84
N LEU A 19 2.58 -5.76 9.83
CA LEU A 19 3.86 -5.17 10.23
C LEU A 19 4.87 -5.23 9.09
N ARG A 20 5.00 -6.38 8.41
CA ARG A 20 5.88 -6.53 7.24
C ARG A 20 5.50 -5.59 6.11
N THR A 21 4.20 -5.45 5.83
CA THR A 21 3.67 -4.49 4.85
C THR A 21 4.04 -3.06 5.26
N PHE A 22 3.83 -2.68 6.53
CA PHE A 22 4.18 -1.37 7.05
C PHE A 22 5.68 -1.07 6.94
N SER A 23 6.53 -2.03 7.30
CA SER A 23 7.99 -1.91 7.20
C SER A 23 8.46 -1.79 5.76
N ALA A 24 7.82 -2.49 4.81
CA ALA A 24 8.14 -2.36 3.39
C ALA A 24 7.89 -0.94 2.88
N PHE A 25 6.71 -0.37 3.19
CA PHE A 25 6.39 1.02 2.85
C PHE A 25 7.21 2.06 3.62
N PHE A 26 7.79 1.71 4.77
CA PHE A 26 8.62 2.62 5.56
C PHE A 26 10.02 2.77 4.96
N LYS A 27 10.58 1.68 4.44
CA LYS A 27 11.91 1.64 3.83
C LYS A 27 11.99 2.49 2.56
N GLU A 28 11.00 2.35 1.69
CA GLU A 28 10.95 3.09 0.42
C GLU A 28 9.50 3.30 -0.05
N PRO A 29 9.21 4.42 -0.72
CA PRO A 29 7.93 4.59 -1.40
C PRO A 29 7.73 3.51 -2.46
N SER A 30 6.70 2.70 -2.30
CA SER A 30 6.45 1.51 -3.13
C SER A 30 5.00 1.42 -3.58
N THR A 31 4.76 0.67 -4.66
CA THR A 31 3.40 0.31 -5.08
C THR A 31 2.93 -0.97 -4.38
N MET A 32 1.62 -1.23 -4.35
CA MET A 32 1.08 -2.49 -3.79
C MET A 32 1.70 -3.73 -4.43
N ARG A 33 1.98 -3.69 -5.74
CA ARG A 33 2.58 -4.80 -6.47
C ARG A 33 4.05 -4.98 -6.11
N MET A 34 4.79 -3.89 -5.89
CA MET A 34 6.18 -3.98 -5.42
C MET A 34 6.23 -4.67 -4.04
N VAL A 35 5.34 -4.29 -3.13
CA VAL A 35 5.28 -4.89 -1.79
C VAL A 35 4.88 -6.37 -1.85
N GLU A 36 3.99 -6.76 -2.75
CA GLU A 36 3.66 -8.19 -3.00
C GLU A 36 4.90 -8.99 -3.38
N VAL A 37 5.69 -8.49 -4.34
CA VAL A 37 6.93 -9.15 -4.78
C VAL A 37 7.98 -9.20 -3.67
N GLN A 38 8.12 -8.12 -2.89
CA GLN A 38 9.10 -8.05 -1.80
C GLN A 38 8.76 -8.92 -0.59
N THR A 39 7.48 -9.00 -0.23
CA THR A 39 7.04 -9.64 1.03
C THR A 39 6.48 -11.04 0.83
N GLY A 40 6.08 -11.39 -0.40
CA GLY A 40 5.35 -12.61 -0.72
C GLY A 40 3.89 -12.63 -0.23
N ILE A 41 3.39 -11.50 0.29
CA ILE A 41 2.00 -11.36 0.74
C ILE A 41 1.13 -11.08 -0.48
N LEU A 42 0.00 -11.79 -0.60
CA LEU A 42 -0.93 -11.61 -1.71
C LEU A 42 -1.45 -10.17 -1.78
N ARG A 43 -1.51 -9.60 -3.00
CA ARG A 43 -1.97 -8.23 -3.24
C ARG A 43 -3.29 -7.85 -2.53
N PRO A 44 -4.34 -8.70 -2.50
CA PRO A 44 -5.60 -8.36 -1.83
C PRO A 44 -5.44 -8.06 -0.33
N ASN A 45 -4.53 -8.75 0.35
CA ASN A 45 -4.23 -8.50 1.76
C ASN A 45 -3.51 -7.16 1.92
N ILE A 46 -2.53 -6.89 1.07
CA ILE A 46 -1.81 -5.60 1.06
C ILE A 46 -2.79 -4.44 0.81
N CYS A 47 -3.69 -4.56 -0.16
CA CYS A 47 -4.72 -3.54 -0.42
C CYS A 47 -5.59 -3.29 0.81
N ARG A 48 -6.00 -4.36 1.51
CA ARG A 48 -6.77 -4.27 2.76
C ARG A 48 -5.99 -3.57 3.87
N TYR A 49 -4.71 -3.91 4.03
CA TYR A 49 -3.84 -3.32 5.03
C TYR A 49 -3.57 -1.84 4.75
N VAL A 50 -3.32 -1.47 3.50
CA VAL A 50 -3.17 -0.06 3.15
C VAL A 50 -4.45 0.73 3.37
N ALA A 51 -5.62 0.20 3.02
CA ALA A 51 -6.88 0.86 3.33
C ALA A 51 -7.05 1.10 4.85
N ARG A 52 -6.64 0.14 5.69
CA ARG A 52 -6.63 0.31 7.15
C ARG A 52 -5.63 1.38 7.60
N LEU A 53 -4.41 1.36 7.05
CA LEU A 53 -3.37 2.33 7.38
C LEU A 53 -3.75 3.75 6.96
N GLN A 54 -4.38 3.91 5.79
CA GLN A 54 -4.89 5.19 5.28
C GLN A 54 -5.98 5.74 6.20
N LYS A 55 -6.95 4.91 6.61
CA LYS A 55 -7.97 5.30 7.59
C LYS A 55 -7.38 5.77 8.91
N SER A 56 -6.25 5.19 9.33
CA SER A 56 -5.52 5.61 10.52
C SER A 56 -4.52 6.76 10.29
N GLY A 57 -4.41 7.30 9.07
CA GLY A 57 -3.45 8.35 8.73
C GLY A 57 -1.97 7.92 8.76
N LYS A 58 -1.68 6.62 8.78
CA LYS A 58 -0.32 6.06 8.94
C LYS A 58 0.44 5.81 7.64
N ILE A 59 -0.21 6.01 6.49
CA ILE A 59 0.39 5.85 5.17
C ILE A 59 -0.17 6.95 4.26
N LYS A 60 0.68 7.53 3.43
CA LYS A 60 0.29 8.54 2.45
C LYS A 60 0.75 8.17 1.06
N LEU A 61 0.01 8.68 0.08
CA LEU A 61 0.41 8.64 -1.32
C LEU A 61 1.44 9.75 -1.55
N ILE A 62 2.63 9.39 -2.03
CA ILE A 62 3.73 10.32 -2.29
C ILE A 62 3.69 10.83 -3.73
N LYS A 63 3.47 9.93 -4.70
CA LYS A 63 3.41 10.26 -6.12
C LYS A 63 2.69 9.19 -6.93
N PHE A 64 2.30 9.54 -8.15
CA PHE A 64 1.96 8.57 -9.18
C PHE A 64 3.15 8.38 -10.13
N GLY A 65 3.32 7.16 -10.64
CA GLY A 65 4.34 6.87 -11.64
C GLY A 65 4.21 5.45 -12.19
N HIS A 66 5.07 5.10 -13.15
CA HIS A 66 5.08 3.75 -13.71
C HIS A 66 5.61 2.75 -12.69
N CYS A 67 4.82 1.71 -12.43
CA CYS A 67 5.26 0.57 -11.64
C CYS A 67 6.27 -0.26 -12.47
N PRO A 68 7.46 -0.59 -11.94
CA PRO A 68 8.47 -1.35 -12.70
C PRO A 68 8.01 -2.76 -13.08
N TYR A 69 7.08 -3.35 -12.31
CA TYR A 69 6.59 -4.71 -12.54
C TYR A 69 5.45 -4.77 -13.55
N THR A 70 4.44 -3.90 -13.42
CA THR A 70 3.27 -3.93 -14.30
C THR A 70 3.39 -2.98 -15.48
N LYS A 71 4.33 -2.03 -15.46
CA LYS A 71 4.48 -0.92 -16.42
C LYS A 71 3.30 0.06 -16.48
N HIS A 72 2.25 -0.19 -15.70
CA HIS A 72 1.08 0.67 -15.57
C HIS A 72 1.33 1.77 -14.53
N ILE A 73 0.62 2.89 -14.66
CA ILE A 73 0.65 3.98 -13.68
C ILE A 73 0.03 3.48 -12.37
N ALA A 74 0.77 3.64 -11.27
CA ALA A 74 0.35 3.27 -9.94
C ALA A 74 0.77 4.31 -8.90
N GLY A 75 0.05 4.34 -7.79
CA GLY A 75 0.39 5.16 -6.65
C GLY A 75 1.54 4.57 -5.84
N PHE A 76 2.53 5.40 -5.53
CA PHE A 76 3.63 5.08 -4.63
C PHE A 76 3.28 5.58 -3.23
N TYR A 77 3.15 4.64 -2.30
CA TYR A 77 2.78 4.92 -0.92
C TYR A 77 4.00 4.81 0.00
N SER A 78 4.02 5.61 1.05
CA SER A 78 5.02 5.52 2.11
C SER A 78 4.37 5.75 3.47
N THR A 79 4.89 5.05 4.48
CA THR A 79 4.53 5.23 5.90
C THR A 79 5.52 6.13 6.64
N ASN A 80 6.60 6.54 5.95
CA ASN A 80 7.65 7.36 6.54
C ASN A 80 7.40 8.86 6.24
N PRO A 81 7.18 9.71 7.27
CA PRO A 81 6.95 11.14 7.10
C PRO A 81 8.08 11.89 6.40
N ALA A 82 9.30 11.36 6.41
CA ALA A 82 10.44 11.98 5.74
C ALA A 82 10.25 12.15 4.23
N PHE A 83 9.43 11.29 3.59
CA PHE A 83 9.13 11.40 2.16
C PHE A 83 8.00 12.38 1.85
N GLU A 84 7.26 12.86 2.86
CA GLU A 84 6.18 13.83 2.67
C GLU A 84 6.70 15.23 2.32
N GLY A 85 7.98 15.51 2.59
CA GLY A 85 8.63 16.81 2.34
C GLY A 85 8.91 17.16 0.86
N LYS A 86 8.40 16.36 -0.09
CA LYS A 86 8.43 16.69 -1.52
C LYS A 86 7.01 16.72 -2.11
N ALA A 87 6.05 17.27 -1.39
CA ALA A 87 4.88 17.84 -2.03
C ALA A 87 5.38 18.87 -3.05
N GLN A 88 5.32 18.52 -4.33
CA GLN A 88 5.48 19.51 -5.39
C GLN A 88 4.46 20.61 -5.14
N ILE A 89 4.97 21.78 -4.78
CA ILE A 89 4.26 23.05 -4.91
C ILE A 89 3.83 23.10 -6.37
N GLY A 90 2.52 23.14 -6.62
CA GLY A 90 1.98 23.34 -7.95
C GLY A 90 0.65 22.63 -8.20
N LEU A 91 -0.42 23.08 -7.54
CA LEU A 91 -1.75 23.25 -8.16
C LEU A 91 -2.54 24.29 -7.34
N GLN A 92 -2.10 25.55 -7.45
CA GLN A 92 -3.03 26.67 -7.55
C GLN A 92 -3.43 26.73 -9.03
N TYR A 93 -4.68 26.38 -9.35
CA TYR A 93 -5.56 26.86 -10.45
C TYR A 93 -6.85 26.02 -10.25
N GLY A 94 -8.01 26.53 -9.83
CA GLY A 94 -8.68 27.73 -10.30
C GLY A 94 -9.54 27.38 -11.52
N LEU A 95 -10.87 27.29 -11.33
CA LEU A 95 -11.95 27.34 -12.34
C LEU A 95 -11.83 26.42 -13.58
N PHE A 96 -12.76 25.47 -13.72
CA PHE A 96 -13.68 25.32 -14.86
C PHE A 96 -14.85 24.42 -14.44
#